data_AF-A0A963DRI4-F1
#
_entry.id   AF-A0A963DRI4-F1
#
_cell.length_a   1.000
_cell.length_b   1.000
_cell.length_c   1.000
_cell.angle_alpha   90.00
_cell.angle_beta   90.00
_cell.angle_gamma   90.00
#
_symmetry.space_group_name_H-M   'P 1'
#
loop_
_entity.id
_entity.type
_entity.pdbx_description
1 polymer ?
#
loop_
_entity_poly.entity_id
_entity_poly.type
_entity_poly.pdbx_seq_one_letter_code
_entity_poly.pdbx_strand_id
1 'polypeptide(L)'
;MVLCALLLLFSLTLLDAAWRSRTAHHAASQALVRELGLSDLSLFTEARYTRHPSQADHHAPFQDHPAALEHFPTGALLPPPPDFKGLYKD
;
A
#
# COMPACT_ATOMS: atom_id res chain seq x y z
N MET A 1 -19.78 -26.95 -3.98
CA MET A 1 -18.44 -27.58 -3.90
C MET A 1 -17.38 -26.78 -4.62
N VAL A 2 -17.52 -26.51 -5.92
CA VAL A 2 -16.53 -25.72 -6.70
C VAL A 2 -16.31 -24.32 -6.10
N LEU A 3 -17.40 -23.58 -5.82
CA LEU A 3 -17.29 -22.24 -5.20
C LEU A 3 -16.54 -22.29 -3.85
N CYS A 4 -16.84 -23.26 -3.00
CA CYS A 4 -16.17 -23.43 -1.71
C CYS A 4 -14.67 -23.71 -1.90
N ALA A 5 -14.30 -24.54 -2.88
CA ALA A 5 -12.91 -24.80 -3.22
C ALA A 5 -12.20 -23.53 -3.71
N LEU A 6 -12.85 -22.72 -4.56
CA LEU A 6 -12.30 -21.45 -5.04
C LEU A 6 -12.09 -20.45 -3.91
N LEU A 7 -13.06 -20.31 -3.00
CA LEU A 7 -12.95 -19.42 -1.83
C LEU A 7 -11.84 -19.87 -0.88
N LEU A 8 -11.68 -21.19 -0.69
CA LEU A 8 -10.61 -21.75 0.12
C LEU A 8 -9.23 -21.43 -0.49
N LEU A 9 -9.06 -21.68 -1.79
CA LEU A 9 -7.81 -21.37 -2.50
C LEU A 9 -7.50 -19.87 -2.45
N PHE A 10 -8.49 -19.01 -2.68
CA PHE A 10 -8.33 -17.56 -2.57
C PHE A 10 -7.88 -17.15 -1.16
N SER A 11 -8.53 -17.67 -0.11
CA SER A 11 -8.15 -17.39 1.28
C SER A 11 -6.71 -17.84 1.59
N LEU A 12 -6.28 -18.98 1.04
CA LEU A 12 -4.91 -19.46 1.17
C LEU A 12 -3.90 -18.51 0.49
N THR A 13 -4.24 -17.93 -0.66
CA THR A 13 -3.37 -16.92 -1.31
C THR A 13 -3.22 -15.66 -0.48
N LEU A 14 -4.30 -15.20 0.18
CA LEU A 14 -4.25 -14.05 1.07
C LEU A 14 -3.39 -14.33 2.31
N LEU A 15 -3.49 -15.55 2.88
CA LEU A 15 -2.69 -15.96 4.02
C LEU A 15 -1.20 -16.06 3.68
N ASP A 16 -0.86 -16.66 2.54
CA ASP A 16 0.52 -16.71 2.03
C ASP A 16 1.09 -15.31 1.80
N ALA A 17 0.33 -14.42 1.15
CA ALA A 17 0.73 -13.03 0.96
C ALA A 17 0.95 -12.30 2.29
N ALA A 18 0.06 -12.48 3.27
CA ALA A 18 0.20 -11.89 4.60
C ALA A 18 1.44 -12.41 5.33
N TRP A 19 1.74 -13.71 5.24
CA TRP A 19 2.95 -14.29 5.82
C TRP A 19 4.22 -13.78 5.16
N ARG A 20 4.25 -13.73 3.82
CA ARG A 20 5.39 -13.21 3.05
C ARG A 20 5.62 -11.73 3.29
N SER A 21 4.57 -10.93 3.43
CA SER A 21 4.70 -9.48 3.71
C SER A 21 5.45 -9.20 5.02
N ARG A 22 5.34 -10.09 6.02
CA ARG A 22 6.05 -9.97 7.30
C ARG A 22 7.52 -10.33 7.20
N THR A 23 7.86 -11.22 6.29
CA THR A 23 9.24 -11.70 6.08
C THR A 23 9.93 -11.02 4.90
N ALA A 24 9.20 -10.22 4.12
CA ALA A 24 9.72 -9.46 3.00
C ALA A 24 10.82 -8.51 3.49
N HIS A 25 12.06 -8.87 3.17
CA HIS A 25 13.21 -8.05 3.51
C HIS A 25 13.49 -7.07 2.37
N HIS A 26 13.20 -5.79 2.61
CA HIS A 26 13.42 -4.72 1.62
C HIS A 26 14.87 -4.22 1.59
N ALA A 27 15.84 -4.98 2.10
CA ALA A 27 17.24 -4.50 2.22
C ALA A 27 17.88 -4.15 0.88
N ALA A 28 17.64 -4.93 -0.17
CA ALA A 28 18.16 -4.62 -1.51
C ALA A 28 17.58 -3.30 -2.05
N SER A 29 16.27 -3.11 -1.89
CA SER A 29 15.57 -1.87 -2.25
C SER A 29 16.10 -0.67 -1.46
N GLN A 30 16.31 -0.82 -0.15
CA GLN A 30 16.85 0.24 0.71
C GLN A 30 18.31 0.58 0.36
N ALA A 31 19.13 -0.43 0.04
CA ALA A 31 20.50 -0.23 -0.41
C ALA A 31 20.53 0.59 -1.71
N LEU A 32 19.67 0.26 -2.67
CA LEU A 32 19.54 0.99 -3.93
C LEU A 32 19.12 2.45 -3.72
N VAL A 33 18.10 2.70 -2.89
CA VAL A 33 17.66 4.07 -2.53
C VAL A 33 18.82 4.87 -1.95
N ARG A 34 19.59 4.26 -1.03
CA ARG A 34 20.74 4.90 -0.40
C ARG A 34 21.87 5.18 -1.39
N GLU A 35 22.21 4.22 -2.24
CA GLU A 35 23.31 4.32 -3.20
C GLU A 35 23.02 5.40 -4.27
N LEU A 36 21.77 5.49 -4.73
CA LEU A 36 21.33 6.48 -5.71
C LEU A 36 20.99 7.85 -5.08
N GLY A 37 21.03 7.97 -3.75
CA GLY A 37 20.67 9.21 -3.06
C GLY A 37 19.19 9.62 -3.21
N LEU A 38 18.30 8.64 -3.37
CA LEU A 38 16.86 8.86 -3.51
C LEU A 38 16.20 9.03 -2.14
N SER A 39 15.09 9.76 -2.08
CA SER A 39 14.28 9.86 -0.86
C SER A 39 13.55 8.55 -0.55
N ASP A 40 12.97 7.91 -1.58
CA ASP A 40 12.32 6.61 -1.52
C ASP A 40 12.22 5.99 -2.93
N LEU A 41 11.66 4.77 -3.01
CA LEU A 41 11.31 4.14 -4.27
C LEU A 41 9.99 4.70 -4.81
N SER A 42 9.93 4.88 -6.14
CA SER A 42 8.67 5.05 -6.86
C SER A 42 7.89 3.74 -6.87
N LEU A 43 6.92 3.55 -5.96
CA LEU A 43 6.17 2.30 -5.84
C LEU A 43 5.15 2.11 -6.96
N PHE A 44 4.52 3.19 -7.41
CA PHE A 44 3.44 3.15 -8.40
C PHE A 44 3.48 4.36 -9.32
N THR A 45 2.93 4.22 -10.52
CA THR A 45 2.97 5.29 -11.55
C THR A 45 1.64 6.03 -11.68
N GLU A 46 0.55 5.46 -11.18
CA GLU A 46 -0.83 5.92 -11.36
C GLU A 46 -1.17 7.13 -10.45
N ALA A 47 -1.55 6.88 -9.19
CA ALA A 47 -1.89 7.94 -8.24
C ALA A 47 -0.64 8.65 -7.72
N ARG A 48 -0.59 9.99 -7.86
CA ARG A 48 0.58 10.81 -7.44
C ARG A 48 0.99 10.58 -5.99
N TYR A 49 0.01 10.47 -5.09
CA TYR A 49 0.22 10.32 -3.65
C TYR A 49 0.64 8.89 -3.24
N THR A 50 0.67 7.96 -4.19
CA THR A 50 1.13 6.58 -3.98
C THR A 50 2.51 6.31 -4.57
N ARG A 51 3.02 7.24 -5.40
CA ARG A 51 4.31 7.09 -6.10
C ARG A 51 5.48 7.14 -5.12
N HIS A 52 5.58 8.22 -4.35
CA HIS A 52 6.64 8.48 -3.38
C HIS A 52 6.01 8.72 -2.00
N PRO A 53 5.67 7.67 -1.24
CA PRO A 53 4.92 7.83 0.00
C PRO A 53 5.60 8.75 1.02
N SER A 54 6.94 8.83 1.03
CA SER A 54 7.65 9.73 1.95
C SER A 54 7.53 11.21 1.60
N GLN A 55 7.16 11.53 0.36
CA GLN A 55 7.02 12.89 -0.15
C GLN A 55 5.57 13.26 -0.50
N ALA A 56 4.64 12.31 -0.37
CA ALA A 56 3.25 12.51 -0.72
C ALA A 56 2.53 13.39 0.32
N ASP A 57 1.69 14.30 -0.17
CA ASP A 57 0.76 15.04 0.68
C ASP A 57 -0.34 14.09 1.20
N HIS A 58 -0.52 14.03 2.52
CA HIS A 58 -1.52 13.20 3.18
C HIS A 58 -2.97 13.59 2.84
N HIS A 59 -3.20 14.83 2.37
CA HIS A 59 -4.53 15.31 1.97
C HIS A 59 -4.85 15.03 0.50
N ALA A 60 -3.86 14.63 -0.30
CA ALA A 60 -4.03 14.39 -1.73
C ALA A 60 -5.15 13.37 -2.09
N PRO A 61 -5.38 12.28 -1.32
CA PRO A 61 -6.49 11.35 -1.60
C PRO A 61 -7.90 11.96 -1.42
N PHE A 62 -8.02 13.16 -0.83
CA PHE A 62 -9.29 13.77 -0.43
C PHE A 62 -9.59 15.08 -1.19
N GLN A 63 -8.93 15.32 -2.32
CA GLN A 63 -9.12 16.57 -3.08
C GLN A 63 -10.37 16.57 -3.96
N ASP A 64 -10.99 15.41 -4.17
CA ASP A 64 -12.22 15.29 -4.94
C ASP A 64 -13.46 15.65 -4.11
N HIS A 65 -14.61 15.72 -4.78
CA HIS A 65 -15.89 16.00 -4.12
C HIS A 65 -16.28 14.89 -3.14
N PRO A 66 -17.12 15.18 -2.12
CA PRO A 66 -17.65 14.15 -1.23
C PRO A 66 -18.27 13.00 -2.02
N ALA A 67 -17.94 11.77 -1.63
CA ALA A 67 -18.35 10.52 -2.27
C ALA A 67 -17.86 10.32 -3.73
N ALA A 68 -16.85 11.05 -4.18
CA ALA A 68 -16.15 10.72 -5.41
C ALA A 68 -15.49 9.33 -5.32
N LEU A 69 -15.58 8.56 -6.40
CA LEU A 69 -14.87 7.29 -6.51
C LEU A 69 -13.49 7.56 -7.08
N GLU A 70 -12.46 7.05 -6.39
CA GLU A 70 -11.09 7.07 -6.88
C GLU A 70 -10.96 6.18 -8.13
N HIS A 71 -10.32 6.72 -9.16
CA HIS A 71 -10.08 6.03 -10.43
C HIS A 71 -8.78 5.24 -10.44
N PHE A 72 -7.83 5.56 -9.56
CA PHE A 72 -6.54 4.89 -9.47
C PHE A 72 -6.61 3.71 -8.48
N PRO A 73 -6.49 2.45 -8.96
CA PRO A 73 -6.51 1.26 -8.11
C PRO A 73 -5.55 1.33 -6.92
N THR A 74 -4.39 1.95 -7.15
CA THR A 74 -3.33 2.05 -6.15
C THR A 74 -3.75 2.80 -4.88
N GLY A 75 -4.74 3.71 -4.96
CA GLY A 75 -5.26 4.42 -3.79
C GLY A 75 -5.79 3.47 -2.69
N ALA A 76 -6.26 2.28 -3.07
CA ALA A 76 -6.74 1.26 -2.12
C ALA A 76 -5.64 0.28 -1.64
N LEU A 77 -4.44 0.32 -2.25
CA LEU A 77 -3.35 -0.61 -1.96
C LEU A 77 -2.35 -0.06 -0.93
N LEU A 78 -2.24 1.27 -0.82
CA LEU A 78 -1.36 1.89 0.16
C LEU A 78 -1.97 1.79 1.56
N PRO A 79 -1.27 1.22 2.55
CA PRO A 79 -1.77 1.22 3.91
C PRO A 79 -1.82 2.66 4.47
N PRO A 80 -2.70 2.93 5.44
CA PRO A 80 -2.71 4.22 6.12
C PRO A 80 -1.35 4.48 6.80
N PRO A 81 -0.95 5.76 6.96
CA PRO A 81 0.29 6.11 7.63
C PRO A 81 0.36 5.48 9.03
N PRO A 82 1.56 5.07 9.50
CA PRO A 82 1.71 4.41 10.79
C PRO A 82 1.16 5.22 11.98
N ASP A 83 1.23 6.56 11.88
CA ASP A 83 0.74 7.49 12.90
C ASP A 83 -0.79 7.53 13.02
N PHE A 84 -1.53 7.01 12.02
CA PHE A 84 -2.99 6.93 12.04
C PHE A 84 -3.54 5.95 13.09
N LYS A 85 -2.71 5.01 13.58
CA LYS A 85 -3.11 4.00 14.58
C LYS A 85 -3.44 4.58 15.97
N GLY A 86 -3.16 5.85 16.23
CA GLY A 86 -3.37 6.50 17.53
C GLY A 86 -4.72 7.19 17.73
N LEU A 87 -5.56 7.34 16.69
CA LEU A 87 -6.76 8.20 16.73
C LEU A 87 -8.06 7.47 17.13
N TYR A 88 -8.01 6.16 17.37
CA TYR A 88 -9.18 5.36 17.79
C TYR A 88 -8.87 4.60 19.08
N LYS A 89 -8.44 5.36 20.09
CA LYS A 89 -8.15 4.84 21.43
C LYS A 89 -8.86 5.68 22.47
N ASP A 90 -10.19 5.75 22.34
CA ASP A 90 -11.14 6.15 23.37
C ASP A 90 -12.29 5.14 23.40
#